data_AF-N9NJH2-F1
#
_entry.id   AF-N9NJH2-F1
#
_cell.length_a   1.000
_cell.length_b   1.000
_cell.length_c   1.000
_cell.angle_alpha   90.00
_cell.angle_beta   90.00
_cell.angle_gamma   90.00
#
_symmetry.space_group_name_H-M   'P 1'
#
loop_
_entity.id
_entity.type
_entity.pdbx_description
1 polymer ?
#
loop_
_entity_poly.entity_id
_entity_poly.type
_entity_poly.pdbx_seq_one_letter_code
_entity_poly.pdbx_strand_id
1 'polypeptide(L)'
;MFSVIRPPTFPKSLSTSTKDYRASDVVEELQDIFFAKCYLCERQGFPDVNIEHRDPHLGDSTKKFDWHNLFYACVRCNSIKGDTHINILDCCQSIDGQSKT
;
A
#
# COMPACT_ATOMS: atom_id res chain seq x y z
N MET A 1 0.72 -15.25 2.21
CA MET A 1 0.86 -13.82 2.56
C MET A 1 2.25 -13.63 3.13
N PHE A 2 3.08 -12.82 2.49
CA PHE A 2 4.39 -12.44 3.04
C PHE A 2 4.22 -11.26 4.00
N SER A 3 5.06 -11.21 5.03
CA SER A 3 5.10 -10.08 5.96
C SER A 3 6.07 -9.02 5.48
N VAL A 4 5.72 -7.75 5.71
CA VAL A 4 6.52 -6.60 5.32
C VAL A 4 6.74 -5.72 6.53
N ILE A 5 7.96 -5.23 6.72
CA ILE A 5 8.28 -4.22 7.75
C ILE A 5 8.40 -2.88 7.04
N ARG A 6 7.64 -1.88 7.49
CA ARG A 6 7.77 -0.51 6.96
C ARG A 6 8.98 0.18 7.59
N PRO A 7 9.76 0.93 6.81
CA PRO A 7 10.84 1.75 7.35
C PRO A 7 10.28 2.86 8.26
N PRO A 8 11.08 3.37 9.20
CA PRO A 8 10.70 4.52 10.01
C PRO A 8 10.69 5.83 9.20
N THR A 9 11.35 5.86 8.05
CA THR A 9 11.42 6.99 7.14
C THR A 9 10.27 6.96 6.14
N PHE A 10 9.68 8.13 5.91
CA PHE A 10 8.53 8.29 5.02
C PHE A 10 8.96 8.99 3.72
N PRO A 11 8.43 8.59 2.55
CA PRO A 11 8.69 9.29 1.29
C PRO A 11 8.36 10.79 1.41
N LYS A 12 9.27 11.63 0.90
CA LYS A 12 9.17 13.09 1.02
C LYS A 12 7.93 13.60 0.30
N SER A 13 7.60 13.01 -0.85
CA SER A 13 6.48 13.42 -1.70
C SER A 13 5.11 13.29 -1.02
N LEU A 14 5.01 12.60 0.10
CA LEU A 14 3.77 12.50 0.87
C LEU A 14 3.66 13.54 2.00
N SER A 15 4.74 14.27 2.29
CA SER A 15 4.81 15.31 3.33
C SER A 15 4.90 16.74 2.78
N THR A 16 5.08 16.91 1.47
CA THR A 16 5.13 18.24 0.85
C THR A 16 3.76 18.93 0.82
N SER A 17 3.74 20.20 0.45
CA SER A 17 2.50 20.93 0.16
C SER A 17 1.77 20.38 -1.08
N THR A 18 2.48 19.71 -1.98
CA THR A 18 1.98 19.10 -3.22
C THR A 18 2.10 17.58 -3.13
N LYS A 19 1.33 16.98 -2.22
CA LYS A 19 1.43 15.54 -1.95
C LYS A 19 1.13 14.70 -3.17
N ASP A 20 1.96 13.69 -3.42
CA ASP A 20 1.77 12.73 -4.49
C ASP A 20 2.17 11.32 -4.04
N TYR A 21 1.19 10.41 -4.02
CA TYR A 21 1.42 8.99 -3.71
C TYR A 21 1.91 8.19 -4.91
N ARG A 22 1.93 8.78 -6.11
CA ARG A 22 2.49 8.18 -7.33
C ARG A 22 3.90 8.66 -7.64
N ALA A 23 4.47 9.51 -6.80
CA ALA A 23 5.84 9.98 -6.96
C ALA A 23 6.84 8.81 -6.88
N SER A 24 7.98 8.95 -7.56
CA SER A 24 8.96 7.87 -7.69
C SER A 24 9.50 7.39 -6.34
N ASP A 25 9.70 8.29 -5.37
CA ASP A 25 10.15 7.92 -4.02
C ASP A 25 9.14 7.03 -3.27
N VAL A 26 7.84 7.21 -3.52
CA VAL A 26 6.79 6.34 -2.97
C VAL A 26 6.79 4.98 -3.66
N VAL A 27 6.90 4.97 -4.99
CA VAL A 27 6.86 3.74 -5.78
C VAL A 27 8.09 2.87 -5.51
N GLU A 28 9.28 3.47 -5.48
CA GLU A 28 10.55 2.77 -5.22
C GLU A 28 10.57 2.16 -3.83
N GLU A 29 10.20 2.92 -2.79
CA GLU A 29 10.16 2.40 -1.41
C GLU A 29 9.14 1.25 -1.27
N LEU A 30 7.94 1.40 -1.85
CA LEU A 30 6.94 0.33 -1.85
C LEU A 30 7.42 -0.89 -2.65
N GLN A 31 8.08 -0.69 -3.78
CA GLN A 31 8.64 -1.80 -4.54
C GLN A 31 9.66 -2.59 -3.73
N ASP A 32 10.55 -1.90 -3.01
CA ASP A 32 11.60 -2.52 -2.21
C ASP A 32 11.03 -3.31 -1.02
N ILE A 33 10.16 -2.69 -0.22
CA ILE A 33 9.61 -3.37 0.98
C ILE A 33 8.65 -4.51 0.63
N PHE A 34 8.00 -4.46 -0.53
CA PHE A 34 7.14 -5.54 -1.02
C PHE A 34 7.90 -6.56 -1.90
N PHE A 35 9.23 -6.50 -2.00
CA PHE A 35 10.05 -7.40 -2.81
C PHE A 35 9.62 -7.46 -4.29
N ALA A 36 9.17 -6.33 -4.83
CA ALA A 36 8.54 -6.22 -6.14
C ALA A 36 7.38 -7.20 -6.38
N LYS A 37 6.71 -7.65 -5.30
CA LYS A 37 5.54 -8.54 -5.34
C LYS A 37 4.26 -7.74 -5.11
N CYS A 38 3.23 -8.03 -5.88
CA CYS A 38 1.90 -7.50 -5.58
C CYS A 38 1.46 -8.00 -4.18
N TYR A 39 1.03 -7.10 -3.29
CA TYR A 39 0.68 -7.48 -1.92
C TYR A 39 -0.54 -8.43 -1.83
N LEU A 40 -1.41 -8.43 -2.84
CA LEU A 40 -2.64 -9.25 -2.88
C LEU A 40 -2.42 -10.64 -3.46
N CYS A 41 -1.65 -10.76 -4.55
CA CYS A 41 -1.49 -12.03 -5.27
C CYS A 41 -0.05 -12.54 -5.31
N GLU A 42 0.88 -11.82 -4.71
CA GLU A 42 2.30 -12.17 -4.54
C GLU A 42 3.10 -12.37 -5.83
N ARG A 43 2.51 -12.13 -7.00
CA ARG A 43 3.21 -12.21 -8.28
C ARG A 43 4.25 -11.09 -8.41
N GLN A 44 5.36 -11.40 -9.08
CA GLN A 44 6.39 -10.45 -9.51
C GLN A 44 6.33 -10.22 -11.02
N GLY A 45 7.11 -9.26 -11.51
CA GLY A 45 7.35 -9.06 -12.95
C GLY A 45 6.10 -8.69 -13.74
N PHE A 46 5.16 -7.98 -13.12
CA PHE A 46 4.00 -7.45 -13.82
C PHE A 46 4.33 -6.08 -14.45
N PRO A 47 3.82 -5.78 -15.64
CA PRO A 47 4.25 -4.61 -16.42
C PRO A 47 3.79 -3.28 -15.81
N ASP A 48 2.62 -3.26 -15.18
CA ASP A 48 1.99 -2.03 -14.68
C ASP A 48 1.82 -2.05 -13.16
N VAL A 49 2.51 -1.13 -12.49
CA VAL A 49 2.43 -0.90 -11.04
C VAL A 49 1.37 0.12 -10.71
N ASN A 50 0.51 -0.22 -9.74
CA ASN A 50 -0.33 0.73 -9.04
C ASN A 50 0.04 0.80 -7.56
N ILE A 51 -0.15 2.00 -7.00
CA ILE A 51 -0.20 2.17 -5.55
C ILE A 51 -1.64 1.99 -5.11
N GLU A 52 -1.88 0.95 -4.33
CA GLU A 52 -3.19 0.58 -3.79
C GLU A 52 -3.45 1.21 -2.43
N HIS A 53 -4.69 1.63 -2.19
CA HIS A 53 -5.18 2.04 -0.87
C HIS A 53 -5.87 0.88 -0.17
N ARG A 54 -5.29 0.30 0.89
CA ARG A 54 -5.89 -0.84 1.59
C ARG A 54 -7.31 -0.53 2.08
N ASP A 55 -7.46 0.60 2.75
CA ASP A 55 -8.74 1.24 3.06
C ASP A 55 -9.03 2.29 1.97
N PRO A 56 -10.08 2.11 1.15
CA PRO A 56 -10.46 3.05 0.11
C PRO A 56 -10.59 4.48 0.66
N HIS A 57 -9.91 5.43 0.03
CA HIS A 57 -9.88 6.79 0.55
C HIS A 57 -11.21 7.52 0.34
N LEU A 58 -12.01 7.19 -0.69
CA LEU A 58 -13.35 7.76 -0.93
C LEU A 58 -13.42 9.30 -0.85
N GLY A 59 -12.38 9.96 -1.33
CA GLY A 59 -12.21 11.42 -1.25
C GLY A 59 -11.53 11.96 0.02
N ASP A 60 -11.33 11.15 1.05
CA ASP A 60 -10.58 11.52 2.26
C ASP A 60 -9.08 11.66 1.95
N SER A 61 -8.59 12.89 2.03
CA SER A 61 -7.18 13.21 1.81
C SER A 61 -6.24 12.55 2.83
N THR A 62 -6.70 12.33 4.06
CA THR A 62 -5.91 11.69 5.12
C THR A 62 -5.60 10.26 4.72
N LYS A 63 -6.64 9.49 4.36
CA LYS A 63 -6.49 8.11 3.87
C LYS A 63 -5.72 8.04 2.55
N LYS A 64 -5.91 9.03 1.66
CA LYS A 64 -5.29 9.06 0.34
C LYS A 64 -3.76 9.15 0.40
N PHE A 65 -3.22 9.81 1.44
CA PHE A 65 -1.78 10.06 1.59
C PHE A 65 -1.17 9.40 2.84
N ASP A 66 -1.93 8.57 3.57
CA ASP A 66 -1.40 7.80 4.70
C ASP A 66 -0.47 6.69 4.22
N TRP A 67 0.79 6.72 4.68
CA TRP A 67 1.80 5.70 4.39
C TRP A 67 1.30 4.28 4.60
N HIS A 68 0.64 4.07 5.74
CA HIS A 68 0.22 2.75 6.19
C HIS A 68 -0.97 2.23 5.40
N ASN A 69 -1.59 3.10 4.61
CA ASN A 69 -2.65 2.77 3.70
C ASN A 69 -2.17 2.49 2.26
N LEU A 70 -0.91 2.77 1.90
CA LEU A 70 -0.38 2.59 0.55
C LEU A 70 0.37 1.26 0.38
N PHE A 71 0.07 0.53 -0.70
CA PHE A 71 0.58 -0.82 -0.96
C PHE A 71 1.00 -1.01 -2.42
N TYR A 72 2.03 -1.83 -2.65
CA TYR A 72 2.50 -2.18 -3.99
C TYR A 72 1.58 -3.22 -4.64
N ALA A 73 0.89 -2.88 -5.73
CA ALA A 73 -0.10 -3.75 -6.35
C ALA A 73 0.00 -3.79 -7.87
N CYS A 74 -0.37 -4.92 -8.46
CA CYS A 74 -0.62 -4.99 -9.89
C CYS A 74 -2.01 -4.42 -10.22
N VAL A 75 -2.15 -3.85 -11.42
CA VAL A 75 -3.40 -3.26 -11.90
C VAL A 75 -4.60 -4.21 -11.73
N ARG A 76 -4.45 -5.49 -12.08
CA ARG A 76 -5.54 -6.48 -11.98
C ARG A 76 -6.09 -6.58 -10.56
N CYS A 77 -5.22 -6.70 -9.55
CA CYS A 77 -5.66 -6.86 -8.17
C CYS A 77 -6.24 -5.56 -7.61
N ASN A 78 -5.65 -4.40 -7.93
CA ASN A 78 -6.21 -3.10 -7.59
C ASN A 78 -7.63 -2.96 -8.17
N SER A 79 -7.82 -3.23 -9.47
CA SER A 79 -9.14 -3.13 -10.11
C SER A 79 -10.19 -4.09 -9.54
N ILE A 80 -9.80 -5.33 -9.20
CA ILE A 80 -10.72 -6.30 -8.57
C ILE A 80 -11.11 -5.84 -7.18
N LYS A 81 -10.15 -5.35 -6.39
CA LYS A 81 -10.42 -4.83 -5.05
C LYS A 81 -11.35 -3.62 -5.11
N GLY A 82 -10.97 -2.63 -5.91
CA GLY A 82 -11.66 -1.35 -6.02
C GLY A 82 -11.86 -0.67 -4.66
N ASP A 83 -12.98 0.03 -4.55
CA ASP A 83 -13.45 0.66 -3.32
C ASP A 83 -14.46 -0.20 -2.54
N THR A 84 -14.76 -1.42 -3.01
CA THR A 84 -15.80 -2.29 -2.46
C THR A 84 -15.25 -3.32 -1.47
N HIS A 85 -14.05 -3.83 -1.70
CA HIS A 85 -13.41 -4.80 -0.82
C HIS A 85 -12.63 -4.09 0.28
N ILE A 86 -13.28 -3.96 1.44
CA ILE A 86 -12.73 -3.38 2.68
C ILE A 86 -12.31 -4.48 3.66
N ASN A 87 -11.66 -4.11 4.76
CA ASN A 87 -11.19 -5.03 5.81
C ASN A 87 -10.23 -6.11 5.29
N ILE A 88 -9.38 -5.74 4.33
CA ILE A 88 -8.34 -6.63 3.81
C ILE A 88 -7.21 -6.73 4.83
N LEU A 89 -6.64 -7.93 4.96
CA LEU A 89 -5.50 -8.22 5.82
C LEU A 89 -4.34 -7.25 5.57
N ASP A 90 -3.76 -6.76 6.66
CA ASP A 90 -2.60 -5.89 6.63
C ASP A 90 -1.31 -6.73 6.80
N CYS A 91 -0.58 -6.95 5.70
CA CYS A 91 0.70 -7.67 5.73
C CYS A 91 1.82 -6.90 6.43
N CYS A 92 1.58 -5.64 6.80
CA CYS A 92 2.53 -4.83 7.57
C CYS A 92 2.29 -4.93 9.09
N GLN A 93 1.18 -5.54 9.54
CA GLN A 93 0.95 -5.80 10.95
C GLN A 93 1.46 -7.19 11.33
N SER A 94 2.25 -7.26 12.40
CA SER A 94 2.57 -8.52 13.05
C SER A 94 1.27 -9.15 13.57
N ILE A 95 1.12 -10.46 13.40
CA ILE A 95 -0.05 -11.26 13.82
C ILE A 95 -0.25 -11.34 15.35
N ASP A 96 0.48 -10.56 16.15
CA ASP A 96 0.43 -10.59 17.61
C ASP A 96 -0.55 -9.55 18.22
N GLY A 97 -1.69 -9.30 17.58
CA GLY A 97 -2.56 -8.20 18.01
C GLY A 97 -4.03 -8.23 17.60
N GLN A 98 -4.59 -9.38 17.19
CA GLN A 98 -6.06 -9.47 17.09
C GLN A 98 -6.66 -9.57 18.50
N SER A 99 -7.21 -8.44 18.97
CA SER A 99 -8.18 -8.26 20.05
C SER A 99 -7.95 -9.03 21.36
N LYS A 100 -7.49 -8.31 22.38
CA LYS A 100 -8.17 -8.38 23.68
C LYS A 100 -9.07 -7.15 23.80
N THR A 101 -10.32 -7.31 23.39
CA THR A 101 -11.45 -6.66 24.08
C THR A 101 -11.44 -7.02 25.56
#